data_AF-I1CPM3-F1
#
_entry.id   AF-I1CPM3-F1
#
_cell.length_a   1.000
_cell.length_b   1.000
_cell.length_c   1.000
_cell.angle_alpha   90.00
_cell.angle_beta   90.00
_cell.angle_gamma   90.00
#
_symmetry.space_group_name_H-M   'P 1'
#
loop_
_entity.id
_entity.type
_entity.pdbx_description
1 polymer ?
#
loop_
_entity_poly.entity_id
_entity_poly.type
_entity_poly.pdbx_seq_one_letter_code
_entity_poly.pdbx_strand_id
1 'polypeptide(L)'
;MRKPGNVKKRKVHGATKRKASRDRLSVPKGTTGAHCMHFIIDTLDIMDNFPAMKGFHIIMDNVPIHVPEVVDPLIIKRGYVPIYLPPYSLELNPIEQFWSVVKSKVRRHTLEDTETLITKIVEACEAVPLEHLQNIIGHLFKLFKKCSNKQSI
;
A
#
# COMPACT_ATOMS: atom_id res chain seq x y z
N MET A 1 40.15 -24.91 -34.92
CA MET A 1 40.33 -25.65 -33.65
C MET A 1 41.55 -25.11 -32.94
N ARG A 2 41.39 -24.41 -31.80
CA ARG A 2 42.48 -23.90 -30.95
C ARG A 2 42.27 -24.48 -29.53
N LYS A 3 43.30 -25.13 -28.98
CA LYS A 3 43.34 -25.58 -27.58
C LYS A 3 43.72 -24.42 -26.66
N PRO A 4 43.18 -24.39 -25.44
CA PRO A 4 44.02 -24.26 -24.24
C PRO A 4 43.53 -25.24 -23.16
N GLY A 5 44.32 -25.80 -22.24
CA GLY A 5 45.50 -25.28 -21.53
C GLY A 5 45.24 -25.55 -20.04
N ASN A 6 46.09 -26.36 -19.40
CA ASN A 6 45.82 -26.99 -18.10
C ASN A 6 46.16 -26.06 -16.90
N VAL A 7 45.32 -26.12 -15.86
CA VAL A 7 45.49 -25.82 -14.41
C VAL A 7 46.19 -24.52 -13.94
N LYS A 8 45.48 -23.73 -13.11
CA LYS A 8 45.85 -23.45 -11.69
C LYS A 8 44.72 -22.73 -10.95
N LYS A 9 44.05 -23.46 -10.04
CA LYS A 9 43.12 -22.90 -9.05
C LYS A 9 43.92 -22.03 -8.07
N ARG A 10 43.73 -20.70 -8.11
CA ARG A 10 44.19 -19.82 -7.04
C ARG A 10 43.22 -19.94 -5.85
N LYS A 11 43.70 -20.53 -4.77
CA LYS A 11 43.00 -20.62 -3.48
C LYS A 11 43.26 -19.30 -2.75
N VAL A 12 42.28 -18.40 -2.70
CA VAL A 12 42.37 -17.20 -1.84
C VAL A 12 42.15 -17.66 -0.41
N HIS A 13 43.22 -17.67 0.38
CA HIS A 13 43.14 -17.82 1.83
C HIS A 13 42.73 -16.48 2.44
N GLY A 14 41.66 -16.48 3.22
CA GLY A 14 41.25 -15.32 4.02
C GLY A 14 39.85 -14.79 3.71
N ALA A 15 38.83 -15.62 3.88
CA ALA A 15 37.49 -15.12 4.18
C ALA A 15 37.11 -15.66 5.56
N THR A 16 37.59 -14.99 6.60
CA THR A 16 37.16 -15.23 7.97
C THR A 16 35.66 -15.02 8.03
N LYS A 17 34.92 -16.12 8.08
CA LYS A 17 33.48 -16.16 8.33
C LYS A 17 33.24 -15.48 9.68
N ARG A 18 32.84 -14.20 9.67
CA ARG A 18 32.43 -13.51 10.90
C ARG A 18 31.20 -14.25 11.42
N LYS A 19 31.39 -15.00 12.51
CA LYS A 19 30.34 -15.62 13.28
C LYS A 19 29.49 -14.47 13.84
N ALA A 20 28.30 -14.25 13.27
CA ALA A 20 27.38 -13.24 13.77
C ALA A 20 27.08 -13.54 15.25
N SER A 21 27.20 -12.50 16.07
CA SER A 21 26.85 -12.52 17.48
C SER A 21 25.36 -12.84 17.65
N ARG A 22 25.06 -13.56 18.73
CA ARG A 22 23.75 -14.10 19.13
C ARG A 22 22.63 -13.04 19.08
N ASP A 23 21.44 -13.52 18.70
CA ASP A 23 20.12 -12.91 18.90
C ASP A 23 19.98 -11.42 18.60
N ARG A 24 19.93 -11.09 17.30
CA ARG A 24 18.92 -10.14 16.86
C ARG A 24 17.73 -10.96 16.41
N LEU A 25 16.68 -11.02 17.22
CA LEU A 25 15.35 -11.40 16.74
C LEU A 25 15.11 -10.58 15.46
N SER A 26 15.10 -11.26 14.32
CA SER A 26 14.84 -10.59 13.05
C SER A 26 13.39 -10.16 13.09
N VAL A 27 13.16 -8.89 13.42
CA VAL A 27 11.84 -8.28 13.23
C VAL A 27 11.43 -8.55 11.79
N PRO A 28 10.28 -9.18 11.54
CA PRO A 28 9.81 -9.43 10.19
C PRO A 28 9.83 -8.11 9.41
N LYS A 29 10.56 -8.07 8.30
CA LYS A 29 10.63 -6.87 7.46
C LYS A 29 9.43 -6.88 6.51
N GLY A 30 8.64 -5.80 6.53
CA GLY A 30 7.58 -5.54 5.57
C GLY A 30 6.16 -5.80 6.09
N THR A 31 5.19 -5.37 5.29
CA THR A 31 3.77 -5.60 5.52
C THR A 31 3.41 -7.02 5.10
N THR A 32 2.64 -7.73 5.92
CA THR A 32 2.19 -9.11 5.67
C THR A 32 0.68 -9.12 5.42
N GLY A 33 0.15 -10.23 4.91
CA GLY A 33 -1.31 -10.41 4.83
C GLY A 33 -2.00 -10.30 6.18
N ALA A 34 -1.35 -10.71 7.28
CA ALA A 34 -1.89 -10.53 8.64
C ALA A 34 -2.00 -9.05 9.03
N HIS A 35 -0.98 -8.23 8.72
CA HIS A 35 -1.04 -6.78 8.95
C HIS A 35 -2.18 -6.14 8.15
N CYS A 36 -2.37 -6.55 6.88
CA CYS A 36 -3.48 -6.10 6.04
C CYS A 36 -4.84 -6.50 6.64
N MET A 37 -4.99 -7.76 7.06
CA MET A 37 -6.22 -8.26 7.67
C MET A 37 -6.59 -7.48 8.94
N HIS A 38 -5.64 -7.21 9.83
CA HIS A 38 -5.89 -6.39 11.01
C HIS A 38 -6.33 -4.97 10.64
N PHE A 39 -5.67 -4.34 9.68
CA PHE A 39 -6.08 -3.03 9.18
C PHE A 39 -7.51 -3.01 8.62
N ILE A 40 -7.91 -4.04 7.88
CA ILE A 40 -9.28 -4.16 7.38
C ILE A 40 -10.27 -4.32 8.53
N ILE A 41 -9.96 -5.15 9.53
CA ILE A 41 -10.82 -5.34 10.71
C ILE A 41 -11.01 -4.00 11.47
N ASP A 42 -9.92 -3.29 11.75
CA ASP A 42 -9.97 -2.00 12.44
C ASP A 42 -10.77 -0.96 11.64
N THR A 43 -10.61 -0.96 10.32
CA THR A 43 -11.36 -0.08 9.42
C THR A 43 -12.86 -0.40 9.47
N LEU A 44 -13.23 -1.69 9.43
CA LEU A 44 -14.61 -2.13 9.51
C LEU A 44 -15.23 -1.81 10.88
N ASP A 45 -14.48 -1.92 11.97
CA ASP A 45 -14.95 -1.55 13.32
C ASP A 45 -15.32 -0.07 13.39
N ILE A 46 -14.56 0.81 12.71
CA ILE A 46 -14.89 2.23 12.59
C ILE A 46 -16.15 2.41 11.72
N MET A 47 -16.20 1.78 10.54
CA MET A 47 -17.32 1.89 9.60
C MET A 47 -18.64 1.36 10.16
N ASP A 48 -18.61 0.38 11.05
CA ASP A 48 -19.79 -0.19 11.70
C ASP A 48 -20.55 0.83 12.56
N ASN A 49 -19.88 1.91 13.00
CA ASN A 49 -20.51 3.02 13.70
C ASN A 49 -21.38 3.92 12.79
N PHE A 50 -21.37 3.67 11.48
CA PHE A 50 -22.11 4.45 10.48
C PHE A 50 -23.10 3.56 9.70
N PRO A 51 -24.32 3.33 10.23
CA PRO A 51 -25.30 2.43 9.60
C PRO A 51 -25.63 2.80 8.14
N ALA A 52 -25.57 4.08 7.78
CA ALA A 52 -25.80 4.57 6.42
C ALA A 52 -24.77 4.06 5.39
N MET A 53 -23.62 3.52 5.84
CA MET A 53 -22.60 2.96 4.96
C MET A 53 -22.80 1.47 4.66
N LYS A 54 -23.83 0.82 5.21
CA LYS A 54 -24.11 -0.57 4.86
C LYS A 54 -24.42 -0.70 3.36
N GLY A 55 -23.90 -1.75 2.75
CA GLY A 55 -23.93 -1.96 1.30
C GLY A 55 -22.89 -1.14 0.51
N PHE A 56 -22.04 -0.35 1.17
CA PHE A 56 -20.97 0.36 0.47
C PHE A 56 -19.88 -0.61 0.00
N HIS A 57 -19.16 -0.17 -1.03
CA HIS A 57 -18.10 -0.94 -1.65
C HIS A 57 -16.74 -0.58 -1.06
N ILE A 58 -15.93 -1.59 -0.74
CA ILE A 58 -14.54 -1.44 -0.33
C ILE A 58 -13.66 -1.77 -1.54
N ILE A 59 -13.07 -0.74 -2.12
CA ILE A 59 -12.21 -0.87 -3.30
C ILE A 59 -10.77 -1.10 -2.82
N MET A 60 -10.15 -2.18 -3.27
CA MET A 60 -8.77 -2.55 -2.96
C MET A 60 -7.98 -2.75 -4.25
N ASP A 61 -6.67 -2.49 -4.23
CA ASP A 61 -5.78 -2.89 -5.31
C ASP A 61 -5.53 -4.41 -5.26
N ASN A 62 -5.10 -4.96 -6.39
CA ASN A 62 -4.86 -6.41 -6.51
C ASN A 62 -3.41 -6.75 -6.18
N VAL A 63 -2.99 -6.51 -4.94
CA VAL A 63 -1.67 -6.90 -4.44
C VAL A 63 -1.76 -8.18 -3.59
N PRO A 64 -0.71 -9.06 -3.60
CA PRO A 64 -0.78 -10.38 -2.97
C PRO A 64 -1.05 -10.40 -1.46
N ILE A 65 -0.93 -9.25 -0.78
CA ILE A 65 -1.22 -9.14 0.66
C ILE A 65 -2.72 -9.04 0.95
N HIS A 66 -3.54 -8.64 -0.02
CA HIS A 66 -5.00 -8.74 0.07
C HIS A 66 -5.40 -10.15 -0.32
N VAL A 67 -5.32 -11.08 0.62
CA VAL A 67 -5.70 -12.49 0.41
C VAL A 67 -7.24 -12.56 0.38
N PRO A 68 -7.89 -12.61 -0.80
CA PRO A 68 -9.34 -12.40 -0.88
C PRO A 68 -10.13 -13.49 -0.17
N GLU A 69 -9.61 -14.71 -0.14
CA GLU A 69 -10.21 -15.85 0.56
C GLU A 69 -10.35 -15.62 2.06
N VAL A 70 -9.53 -14.73 2.63
CA VAL A 70 -9.54 -14.35 4.05
C VAL A 70 -10.31 -13.04 4.26
N VAL A 71 -10.09 -12.06 3.40
CA VAL A 71 -10.61 -10.69 3.58
C VAL A 71 -12.07 -10.56 3.16
N ASP A 72 -12.48 -11.18 2.04
CA ASP A 72 -13.84 -11.03 1.50
C ASP A 72 -14.92 -11.53 2.45
N PRO A 73 -14.79 -12.71 3.12
CA PRO A 73 -15.77 -13.16 4.09
C PRO A 73 -15.96 -12.19 5.26
N LEU A 74 -14.89 -11.50 5.70
CA LEU A 74 -14.96 -10.52 6.78
C LEU A 74 -15.77 -9.28 6.36
N ILE A 75 -15.50 -8.77 5.16
CA ILE A 75 -16.19 -7.61 4.58
C ILE A 75 -17.67 -7.93 4.34
N ILE A 76 -17.97 -9.05 3.68
CA ILE A 76 -19.33 -9.48 3.32
C ILE A 76 -20.17 -9.74 4.57
N LYS A 77 -19.61 -10.42 5.58
CA LYS A 77 -20.32 -10.71 6.84
C LYS A 77 -20.77 -9.44 7.56
N ARG A 78 -20.04 -8.33 7.41
CA ARG A 78 -20.41 -7.03 7.98
C ARG A 78 -21.33 -6.21 7.06
N GLY A 79 -21.76 -6.74 5.92
CA GLY A 79 -22.71 -6.09 5.02
C GLY A 79 -22.08 -5.07 4.08
N TYR A 80 -20.81 -5.22 3.73
CA TYR A 80 -20.10 -4.41 2.73
C TYR A 80 -19.73 -5.27 1.51
N VAL A 81 -19.34 -4.63 0.41
CA VAL A 81 -19.03 -5.32 -0.86
C VAL A 81 -17.55 -5.14 -1.23
N PRO A 82 -16.71 -6.19 -1.22
CA PRO A 82 -15.33 -6.06 -1.67
C PRO A 82 -15.26 -5.93 -3.19
N ILE A 83 -14.44 -5.01 -3.70
CA ILE A 83 -14.12 -4.83 -5.11
C ILE A 83 -12.60 -4.75 -5.26
N TYR A 84 -12.04 -5.51 -6.21
CA TYR A 84 -10.63 -5.45 -6.55
C TYR A 84 -10.44 -4.75 -7.89
N LEU A 85 -9.47 -3.83 -7.93
CA LEU A 85 -9.06 -3.18 -9.17
C LEU A 85 -8.30 -4.17 -10.06
N PRO A 86 -8.30 -3.97 -11.39
CA PRO A 86 -7.44 -4.74 -12.27
C PRO A 86 -5.96 -4.63 -11.88
N PRO A 87 -5.15 -5.68 -12.10
CA PRO A 87 -3.72 -5.63 -11.82
C PRO A 87 -3.04 -4.45 -12.51
N TYR A 88 -2.12 -3.80 -11.80
CA TYR A 88 -1.31 -2.68 -12.29
C TYR A 88 -2.09 -1.40 -12.67
N SER A 89 -3.37 -1.27 -12.31
CA SER A 89 -4.19 -0.09 -12.57
C SER A 89 -4.16 0.94 -11.43
N LEU A 90 -2.97 1.46 -11.12
CA LEU A 90 -2.80 2.46 -10.04
C LEU A 90 -3.55 3.76 -10.33
N GLU A 91 -3.71 4.12 -11.59
CA GLU A 91 -4.49 5.27 -12.04
C GLU A 91 -5.98 5.18 -11.65
N LEU A 92 -6.49 3.97 -11.39
CA LEU A 92 -7.86 3.74 -10.94
C LEU A 92 -7.98 3.69 -9.41
N ASN A 93 -6.88 3.84 -8.67
CA ASN A 93 -6.88 3.78 -7.21
C ASN A 93 -6.98 5.19 -6.58
N PRO A 94 -8.11 5.57 -5.94
CA PRO A 94 -8.27 6.89 -5.32
C PRO A 94 -7.19 7.25 -4.31
N ILE A 95 -6.66 6.25 -3.60
CA ILE A 95 -5.72 6.50 -2.51
C ILE A 95 -4.40 7.08 -3.03
N GLU A 96 -4.03 6.80 -4.28
CA GLU A 96 -2.81 7.34 -4.90
C GLU A 96 -2.90 8.87 -5.09
N GLN A 97 -4.06 9.35 -5.54
CA GLN A 97 -4.30 10.79 -5.67
C GLN A 97 -4.38 11.47 -4.31
N PHE A 98 -5.03 10.82 -3.33
CA PHE A 98 -5.07 11.32 -1.96
C PHE A 98 -3.65 11.46 -1.38
N TRP A 99 -2.81 10.42 -1.50
CA TRP A 99 -1.42 10.48 -1.04
C TRP A 99 -0.58 11.51 -1.78
N SER A 100 -0.86 11.80 -3.05
CA SER A 100 -0.22 12.91 -3.77
C SER A 100 -0.47 14.26 -3.08
N VAL A 101 -1.72 14.51 -2.68
CA VAL A 101 -2.11 15.74 -1.93
C VAL A 101 -1.43 15.79 -0.57
N VAL A 102 -1.48 14.70 0.20
CA VAL A 102 -0.85 14.62 1.53
C VAL A 102 0.66 14.82 1.43
N LYS A 103 1.35 14.13 0.51
CA LYS A 103 2.80 14.29 0.29
C LYS A 103 3.15 15.72 -0.10
N SER A 104 2.35 16.37 -0.94
CA SER A 104 2.54 17.77 -1.31
C SER A 104 2.41 18.72 -0.12
N LYS A 105 1.47 18.46 0.80
CA LYS A 105 1.34 19.22 2.05
C LYS A 105 2.55 19.00 2.97
N VAL A 106 2.93 17.75 3.23
CA VAL A 106 4.07 17.42 4.11
C VAL A 106 5.38 18.03 3.57
N ARG A 107 5.63 17.97 2.25
CA ARG A 107 6.85 18.51 1.65
C ARG A 107 6.96 20.03 1.64
N ARG A 108 5.86 20.76 1.85
CA ARG A 108 5.86 22.24 1.85
C ARG A 108 6.39 22.83 3.15
N HIS A 109 6.50 22.03 4.21
CA HIS A 109 6.97 22.47 5.51
C HIS A 109 8.21 21.67 5.91
N THR A 110 9.20 22.34 6.49
CA THR A 110 10.29 21.68 7.20
C THR A 110 9.75 21.11 8.51
N LEU A 111 10.31 19.99 8.95
CA LEU A 111 10.00 19.46 10.27
C LEU A 111 10.69 20.34 11.32
N GLU A 112 9.93 20.85 12.28
CA GLU A 112 10.50 21.46 13.48
C GLU A 112 11.07 20.39 14.41
N ASP A 113 12.01 20.73 15.28
CA ASP A 113 12.69 19.77 16.18
C ASP A 113 11.74 19.04 17.15
N THR A 114 10.56 19.61 17.40
CA THR A 114 9.51 19.03 18.27
C THR A 114 8.54 18.12 17.51
N GLU A 115 8.61 18.09 16.18
CA GLU A 115 7.64 17.42 15.32
C GLU A 115 8.18 16.10 14.79
N THR A 116 7.29 15.12 14.65
CA THR A 116 7.62 13.85 13.99
C THR A 116 7.04 13.82 12.59
N LEU A 117 7.61 13.00 11.72
CA LEU A 117 7.01 12.75 10.41
C LEU A 117 5.57 12.22 10.54
N ILE A 118 5.29 11.41 11.56
CA ILE A 118 3.96 10.83 11.79
C ILE A 118 2.95 11.94 12.11
N THR A 119 3.28 12.85 13.04
CA THR A 119 2.38 13.96 13.41
C THR A 119 2.09 14.84 12.20
N LYS A 120 3.10 15.11 11.35
CA LYS A 120 2.89 15.87 10.11
C LYS A 120 2.04 15.16 9.06
N ILE A 121 2.15 13.84 8.95
CA ILE A 121 1.28 13.07 8.05
C ILE A 121 -0.17 13.16 8.54
N VAL A 122 -0.40 13.02 9.85
CA VAL A 122 -1.76 13.13 10.44
C VAL A 122 -2.34 14.53 10.19
N GLU A 123 -1.60 15.59 10.53
CA GLU A 123 -2.02 16.97 10.27
C GLU A 123 -2.32 17.22 8.78
N ALA A 124 -1.48 16.68 7.89
CA ALA A 124 -1.67 16.82 6.45
C ALA A 124 -2.92 16.09 5.95
N CYS A 125 -3.23 14.91 6.49
CA CYS A 125 -4.44 14.15 6.18
C CYS A 125 -5.70 14.90 6.67
N GLU A 126 -5.70 15.40 7.90
CA GLU A 126 -6.82 16.15 8.48
C GLU A 126 -7.06 17.48 7.75
N ALA A 127 -6.00 18.10 7.24
CA ALA A 127 -6.08 19.35 6.48
C ALA A 127 -6.51 19.17 5.01
N VAL A 128 -6.85 17.96 4.53
CA VAL A 128 -7.37 17.75 3.18
C VAL A 128 -8.83 18.23 3.10
N PRO A 129 -9.16 19.24 2.28
CA PRO A 129 -10.53 19.73 2.16
C PRO A 129 -11.45 18.69 1.52
N LEU A 130 -12.72 18.69 1.92
CA LEU A 130 -13.74 17.80 1.33
C LEU A 130 -13.85 17.94 -0.19
N GLU A 131 -13.68 19.16 -0.71
CA GLU A 131 -13.68 19.44 -2.15
C GLU A 131 -12.58 18.63 -2.88
N HIS A 132 -11.41 18.42 -2.27
CA HIS A 132 -10.35 17.62 -2.88
C HIS A 132 -10.77 16.15 -2.99
N LEU A 133 -11.46 15.61 -1.97
CA LEU A 133 -12.00 14.24 -2.03
C LEU A 133 -13.04 14.11 -3.14
N GLN A 134 -13.96 15.09 -3.25
CA GLN A 134 -14.95 15.13 -4.34
C GLN A 134 -14.29 15.20 -5.72
N ASN A 135 -13.23 15.99 -5.86
CA ASN A 135 -12.47 16.11 -7.10
C ASN A 135 -11.75 14.81 -7.48
N ILE A 136 -11.16 14.09 -6.52
CA ILE A 136 -10.55 12.77 -6.74
C ILE A 136 -11.60 11.79 -7.25
N ILE A 137 -12.75 11.70 -6.59
CA ILE A 137 -13.84 10.81 -7.01
C ILE A 137 -14.35 11.19 -8.41
N GLY A 138 -14.58 12.49 -8.67
CA GLY A 138 -15.01 12.97 -9.98
C GLY A 138 -14.01 12.69 -11.09
N HIS A 139 -12.71 12.74 -10.79
CA HIS A 139 -11.66 12.35 -11.73
C HIS A 139 -11.69 10.85 -12.02
N LEU A 140 -11.80 10.00 -11.00
CA LEU A 140 -11.87 8.54 -11.16
C LEU A 140 -13.06 8.11 -12.02
N PHE A 141 -14.23 8.71 -11.84
CA PHE A 141 -15.38 8.42 -12.71
C PHE A 141 -15.07 8.66 -14.19
N LYS A 142 -14.29 9.71 -14.51
CA LYS A 142 -13.85 9.97 -15.89
C LYS A 142 -12.87 8.88 -16.37
N LEU A 143 -11.94 8.43 -15.51
CA LEU A 143 -11.00 7.36 -15.85
C LEU A 143 -11.72 6.02 -16.06
N PHE A 144 -12.64 5.63 -15.18
CA PHE A 144 -13.46 4.43 -15.36
C PHE A 144 -14.27 4.46 -16.65
N LYS A 145 -14.84 5.63 -17.01
CA LYS A 145 -15.54 5.80 -18.29
C LYS A 145 -14.60 5.62 -19.49
N LYS A 146 -13.40 6.19 -19.44
CA LYS A 146 -12.38 6.00 -20.48
C LYS A 146 -11.97 4.52 -20.60
N CYS A 147 -11.69 3.88 -19.47
CA CYS A 147 -11.33 2.46 -19.38
C CYS A 147 -12.42 1.58 -20.01
N SER A 148 -13.68 1.81 -19.64
CA SER A 148 -14.84 1.07 -20.16
C SER A 148 -14.99 1.22 -21.68
N ASN A 149 -14.63 2.41 -22.20
CA ASN A 149 -14.66 2.71 -23.63
C ASN A 149 -13.36 2.35 -24.37
N LYS A 150 -12.41 1.66 -23.72
CA LYS A 150 -11.09 1.30 -24.28
C LYS A 150 -10.29 2.50 -24.82
N GLN A 151 -10.46 3.65 -24.18
CA GLN A 151 -9.69 4.86 -24.49
C GLN A 151 -8.40 4.90 -23.66
N SER A 152 -7.39 5.61 -24.14
CA SER A 152 -6.16 5.84 -23.36
C SER A 152 -6.48 6.60 -22.08
N ILE A 153 -5.92 6.12 -20.97
CA ILE A 153 -6.04 6.69 -19.63
C ILE A 153 -4.77 7.48 -19.32
#